data_AF-A0A800AFJ4-F1
#
_entry.id   AF-A0A800AFJ4-F1
#
_cell.length_a   1.000
_cell.length_b   1.000
_cell.length_c   1.000
_cell.angle_alpha   90.00
_cell.angle_beta   90.00
_cell.angle_gamma   90.00
#
_symmetry.space_group_name_H-M   'P 1'
#
loop_
_entity.id
_entity.type
_entity.pdbx_description
1 polymer ?
#
loop_
_entity_poly.entity_id
_entity_poly.type
_entity_poly.pdbx_seq_one_letter_code
_entity_poly.pdbx_strand_id
1 'polypeptide(L)'
;MQPKIIPEPKHLQLSDGSFKLNPDTVIMLSAKGQADEYTLAKRLKEKLAKFVGIEVVIERHFEPYEMENKVFLLVSDRDSEIFNPQVLGYPKDISELGEQGYFLKISPENVVIASLGSDGLFYGVQTLAQIVLSAGSPSSLTPALSQRERENRGVGEYAEIPA
;
A
#
# COMPACT_ATOMS: atom_id res chain seq x y z
N MET A 1 4.37 20.30 3.66
CA MET A 1 3.21 20.27 2.74
C MET A 1 2.58 18.89 2.87
N GLN A 2 1.25 18.79 3.01
CA GLN A 2 0.56 17.50 3.04
C GLN A 2 0.33 16.99 1.60
N PRO A 3 0.56 15.70 1.31
CA PRO A 3 0.34 15.15 -0.03
C PRO A 3 -1.15 15.15 -0.39
N LYS A 4 -1.50 15.63 -1.60
CA LYS A 4 -2.88 15.60 -2.10
C LYS A 4 -3.16 14.23 -2.73
N ILE A 5 -3.83 13.36 -1.97
CA ILE A 5 -4.17 12.00 -2.40
C ILE A 5 -5.55 12.02 -3.06
N ILE A 6 -5.68 11.36 -4.23
CA ILE A 6 -6.93 11.30 -5.00
C ILE A 6 -7.23 9.84 -5.40
N PRO A 7 -8.42 9.30 -5.07
CA PRO A 7 -9.43 9.88 -4.18
C PRO A 7 -8.88 10.05 -2.76
N GLU A 8 -9.45 10.98 -1.99
CA GLU A 8 -9.00 11.27 -0.63
C GLU A 8 -9.15 10.01 0.25
N PRO A 9 -8.11 9.60 1.00
CA PRO A 9 -8.25 8.52 1.96
C PRO A 9 -9.18 8.96 3.08
N LYS A 10 -9.92 8.01 3.68
CA LYS A 10 -10.80 8.34 4.81
C LYS A 10 -10.03 8.80 6.05
N HIS A 11 -8.84 8.22 6.24
CA HIS A 11 -7.96 8.58 7.34
C HIS A 11 -6.54 8.75 6.83
N LEU A 12 -5.91 9.89 7.13
CA LEU A 12 -4.49 10.15 6.93
C LEU A 12 -3.92 10.75 8.23
N GLN A 13 -3.00 10.03 8.87
CA GLN A 13 -2.28 10.50 10.05
C GLN A 13 -0.79 10.60 9.74
N LEU A 14 -0.24 11.81 9.83
CA LEU A 14 1.19 12.05 9.63
C LEU A 14 1.94 11.94 10.96
N SER A 15 3.20 11.51 10.91
CA SER A 15 4.09 11.40 12.06
C SER A 15 5.50 11.86 11.72
N ASP A 16 6.31 12.11 12.75
CA ASP A 16 7.68 12.60 12.61
C ASP A 16 8.62 11.51 12.05
N GLY A 17 9.69 11.96 11.36
CA GLY A 17 10.71 11.10 10.76
C GLY A 17 10.65 11.09 9.24
N SER A 18 11.40 10.17 8.63
CA SER A 18 11.31 9.91 7.18
C SER A 18 11.72 8.49 6.81
N PHE A 19 10.98 7.92 5.86
CA PHE A 19 11.42 6.74 5.12
C PHE A 19 12.22 7.20 3.90
N LYS A 20 13.42 6.65 3.69
CA LYS A 20 14.28 7.02 2.56
C LYS A 20 14.27 5.94 1.50
N LEU A 21 13.51 6.16 0.43
CA LEU A 21 13.61 5.36 -0.80
C LEU A 21 15.02 5.49 -1.38
N ASN A 22 15.64 4.36 -1.69
CA ASN A 22 16.98 4.28 -2.23
C ASN A 22 17.12 3.05 -3.16
N PRO A 23 18.21 2.92 -3.92
CA PRO A 23 18.39 1.78 -4.83
C PRO A 23 18.41 0.40 -4.14
N ASP A 24 18.74 0.34 -2.85
CA ASP A 24 18.72 -0.90 -2.07
C ASP A 24 17.33 -1.23 -1.51
N THR A 25 16.33 -0.34 -1.70
CA THR A 25 14.95 -0.61 -1.30
C THR A 25 14.42 -1.79 -2.11
N VAL A 26 13.80 -2.75 -1.42
CA VAL A 26 13.20 -3.94 -2.04
C VAL A 26 11.68 -3.88 -1.93
N ILE A 27 10.98 -4.11 -3.04
CA ILE A 27 9.54 -4.40 -3.02
C ILE A 27 9.38 -5.88 -2.70
N MET A 28 8.84 -6.19 -1.52
CA MET A 28 8.69 -7.54 -1.02
C MET A 28 7.27 -8.05 -1.20
N LEU A 29 7.16 -9.21 -1.82
CA LEU A 29 5.93 -9.96 -2.01
C LEU A 29 6.00 -11.27 -1.24
N SER A 30 4.83 -11.79 -0.90
CA SER A 30 4.69 -13.16 -0.44
C SER A 30 5.03 -14.16 -1.54
N ALA A 31 5.69 -15.25 -1.18
CA ALA A 31 5.87 -16.39 -2.07
C ALA A 31 4.54 -17.04 -2.47
N LYS A 32 3.47 -16.87 -1.66
CA LYS A 32 2.09 -17.23 -2.01
C LYS A 32 1.40 -16.19 -2.93
N GLY A 33 2.07 -15.09 -3.26
CA GLY A 33 1.58 -14.00 -4.08
C GLY A 33 1.25 -14.41 -5.52
N GLN A 34 0.19 -13.86 -6.08
CA GLN A 34 -0.31 -14.18 -7.41
C GLN A 34 0.32 -13.27 -8.48
N ALA A 35 -0.16 -13.38 -9.72
CA ALA A 35 0.34 -12.60 -10.85
C ALA A 35 -0.01 -11.10 -10.74
N ASP A 36 -1.16 -10.79 -10.13
CA ASP A 36 -1.65 -9.43 -9.99
C ASP A 36 -0.74 -8.60 -9.08
N GLU A 37 -0.33 -9.13 -7.93
CA GLU A 37 0.56 -8.43 -7.00
C GLU A 37 1.93 -8.17 -7.62
N TYR A 38 2.43 -9.09 -8.44
CA TYR A 38 3.66 -8.86 -9.20
C TYR A 38 3.49 -7.77 -10.26
N THR A 39 2.35 -7.73 -10.93
CA THR A 39 2.02 -6.67 -11.88
C THR A 39 1.95 -5.31 -11.18
N LEU A 40 1.38 -5.25 -9.97
CA LEU A 40 1.33 -4.05 -9.15
C LEU A 40 2.72 -3.61 -8.67
N ALA A 41 3.54 -4.54 -8.19
CA ALA A 41 4.93 -4.29 -7.81
C ALA A 41 5.75 -3.74 -8.99
N LYS A 42 5.58 -4.33 -10.17
CA LYS A 42 6.25 -3.87 -11.39
C LYS A 42 5.82 -2.45 -11.76
N ARG A 43 4.52 -2.13 -11.69
CA ARG A 43 4.02 -0.76 -11.93
C ARG A 43 4.58 0.26 -10.93
N LEU A 44 4.72 -0.13 -9.67
CA LEU A 44 5.34 0.73 -8.65
C LEU A 44 6.82 0.96 -8.98
N LYS A 45 7.57 -0.12 -9.25
CA LYS A 45 8.97 -0.05 -9.69
C LYS A 45 9.15 0.90 -10.89
N GLU A 46 8.34 0.72 -11.94
CA GLU A 46 8.40 1.57 -13.15
C GLU A 46 8.14 3.04 -12.85
N LYS A 47 7.21 3.35 -11.92
CA LYS A 47 6.96 4.73 -11.48
C LYS A 47 8.14 5.30 -10.70
N LEU A 48 8.73 4.51 -9.79
CA LEU A 48 9.90 4.93 -9.02
C LEU A 48 11.10 5.22 -9.94
N ALA A 49 11.36 4.33 -10.90
CA ALA A 49 12.41 4.53 -11.89
C ALA A 49 12.15 5.79 -12.72
N LYS A 50 10.93 5.94 -13.25
CA LYS A 50 10.60 7.04 -14.17
C LYS A 50 10.60 8.42 -13.51
N PHE A 51 10.09 8.53 -12.29
CA PHE A 51 9.80 9.83 -11.68
C PHE A 51 10.71 10.17 -10.50
N VAL A 52 11.32 9.18 -9.87
CA VAL A 52 12.29 9.36 -8.77
C VAL A 52 13.72 9.08 -9.24
N GLY A 53 13.90 8.29 -10.29
CA GLY A 53 15.22 7.87 -10.77
C GLY A 53 15.82 6.71 -9.98
N ILE A 54 15.00 5.95 -9.24
CA ILE A 54 15.45 4.82 -8.41
C ILE A 54 14.97 3.51 -9.03
N GLU A 55 15.91 2.62 -9.30
CA GLU A 55 15.66 1.25 -9.75
C GLU A 55 15.69 0.29 -8.57
N VAL A 56 14.51 -0.11 -8.09
CA VAL A 56 14.35 -1.09 -7.01
C VAL A 56 14.26 -2.52 -7.56
N VAL A 57 14.47 -3.51 -6.70
CA VAL A 57 14.24 -4.94 -7.01
C VAL A 57 12.91 -5.43 -6.42
N ILE A 58 12.36 -6.49 -7.00
CA ILE A 58 11.15 -7.16 -6.52
C ILE A 58 11.55 -8.57 -6.10
N GLU A 59 11.22 -8.94 -4.87
CA GLU A 59 11.53 -10.26 -4.33
C GLU A 59 10.28 -10.95 -3.78
N ARG A 60 10.30 -12.29 -3.77
CA ARG A 60 9.27 -13.14 -3.19
C ARG A 60 9.88 -14.02 -2.11
N HIS A 61 9.27 -14.06 -0.93
CA HIS A 61 9.81 -14.81 0.20
C HIS A 61 8.73 -15.62 0.93
N PHE A 62 9.14 -16.79 1.43
CA PHE A 62 8.35 -17.60 2.37
C PHE A 62 8.59 -17.20 3.82
N GLU A 63 9.61 -16.38 4.06
CA GLU A 63 9.93 -15.73 5.33
C GLU A 63 10.81 -14.51 5.04
N PRO A 64 10.50 -13.31 5.55
CA PRO A 64 11.36 -12.14 5.39
C PRO A 64 12.67 -12.30 6.17
N TYR A 65 13.81 -12.11 5.50
CA TYR A 65 15.14 -12.12 6.14
C TYR A 65 15.44 -10.80 6.89
N GLU A 66 14.78 -9.71 6.51
CA GLU A 66 14.88 -8.41 7.16
C GLU A 66 13.60 -7.59 6.92
N MET A 67 13.36 -6.62 7.80
CA MET A 67 12.17 -5.77 7.74
C MET A 67 12.49 -4.31 7.36
N GLU A 68 13.76 -3.95 7.34
CA GLU A 68 14.21 -2.58 7.07
C GLU A 68 14.38 -2.33 5.58
N ASN A 69 14.13 -1.08 5.15
CA ASN A 69 14.27 -0.65 3.76
C ASN A 69 13.43 -1.48 2.78
N LYS A 70 12.22 -1.88 3.20
CA LYS A 70 11.29 -2.69 2.41
C LYS A 70 9.99 -1.95 2.10
N VAL A 71 9.38 -2.30 0.97
CA VAL A 71 7.99 -1.98 0.62
C VAL A 71 7.22 -3.28 0.50
N PHE A 72 6.38 -3.60 1.48
CA PHE A 72 5.58 -4.83 1.50
C PHE A 72 4.24 -4.62 0.80
N LEU A 73 3.88 -5.52 -0.14
CA LEU A 73 2.53 -5.61 -0.70
C LEU A 73 1.90 -6.94 -0.27
N LEU A 74 0.91 -6.89 0.63
CA LEU A 74 0.39 -8.04 1.35
C LEU A 74 -1.12 -8.21 1.19
N VAL A 75 -1.56 -9.44 0.95
CA VAL A 75 -2.96 -9.84 1.13
C VAL A 75 -3.11 -10.36 2.56
N SER A 76 -3.79 -9.57 3.40
CA SER A 76 -3.86 -9.72 4.86
C SER A 76 -4.05 -11.16 5.34
N ASP A 77 -5.13 -11.82 4.93
CA ASP A 77 -5.44 -13.19 5.38
C ASP A 77 -4.39 -14.20 4.89
N ARG A 78 -4.08 -14.19 3.59
CA ARG A 78 -3.18 -15.16 2.94
C ARG A 78 -1.75 -15.07 3.46
N ASP A 79 -1.29 -13.84 3.68
CA ASP A 79 0.13 -13.54 3.89
C ASP A 79 0.46 -13.36 5.38
N SER A 80 -0.53 -13.27 6.27
CA SER A 80 -0.32 -13.05 7.72
C SER A 80 0.53 -14.11 8.43
N GLU A 81 0.59 -15.33 7.90
CA GLU A 81 1.45 -16.39 8.43
C GLU A 81 2.93 -16.19 8.08
N ILE A 82 3.21 -15.57 6.92
CA ILE A 82 4.57 -15.31 6.43
C ILE A 82 5.07 -13.95 6.95
N PHE A 83 4.17 -12.97 6.98
CA PHE A 83 4.46 -11.60 7.38
C PHE A 83 3.58 -11.26 8.57
N ASN A 84 4.13 -11.35 9.77
CA ASN A 84 3.36 -11.17 11.01
C ASN A 84 2.80 -9.73 11.11
N PRO A 85 1.46 -9.55 11.17
CA PRO A 85 0.84 -8.23 11.26
C PRO A 85 1.26 -7.40 12.48
N GLN A 86 1.57 -8.05 13.61
CA GLN A 86 2.02 -7.37 14.83
C GLN A 86 3.43 -6.79 14.66
N VAL A 87 4.32 -7.52 13.97
CA VAL A 87 5.69 -7.08 13.69
C VAL A 87 5.70 -5.95 12.67
N LEU A 88 4.91 -6.10 11.59
CA LEU A 88 4.79 -5.08 10.54
C LEU A 88 3.81 -3.96 10.88
N GLY A 89 3.14 -4.00 12.03
CA GLY A 89 2.24 -2.96 12.51
C GLY A 89 1.06 -2.67 11.58
N TYR A 90 0.43 -3.70 11.03
CA TYR A 90 -0.85 -3.59 10.32
C TYR A 90 -1.92 -4.48 10.98
N PRO A 91 -3.19 -4.10 10.93
CA PRO A 91 -4.28 -4.92 11.49
C PRO A 91 -4.41 -6.23 10.70
N LYS A 92 -4.52 -7.36 11.41
CA LYS A 92 -4.73 -8.67 10.79
C LYS A 92 -6.07 -8.72 10.07
N ASP A 93 -7.12 -8.25 10.74
CA ASP A 93 -8.46 -8.14 10.17
C ASP A 93 -8.65 -6.74 9.59
N ILE A 94 -8.89 -6.69 8.29
CA ILE A 94 -9.21 -5.47 7.53
C ILE A 94 -10.47 -5.65 6.70
N SER A 95 -11.32 -6.62 7.08
CA SER A 95 -12.58 -6.93 6.40
C SER A 95 -13.49 -5.70 6.28
N GLU A 96 -13.50 -4.84 7.31
CA GLU A 96 -14.28 -3.59 7.35
C GLU A 96 -13.89 -2.59 6.26
N LEU A 97 -12.67 -2.67 5.71
CA LEU A 97 -12.23 -1.80 4.61
C LEU A 97 -12.88 -2.19 3.27
N GLY A 98 -13.40 -3.40 3.15
CA GLY A 98 -13.99 -3.95 1.93
C GLY A 98 -12.97 -4.27 0.83
N GLU A 99 -13.44 -4.82 -0.29
CA GLU A 99 -12.59 -5.40 -1.36
C GLU A 99 -11.60 -4.40 -2.00
N GLN A 100 -11.99 -3.13 -2.09
CA GLN A 100 -11.16 -2.04 -2.63
C GLN A 100 -10.42 -1.26 -1.54
N GLY A 101 -10.66 -1.62 -0.28
CA GLY A 101 -10.03 -0.99 0.85
C GLY A 101 -8.59 -1.43 1.04
N TYR A 102 -7.80 -0.54 1.62
CA TYR A 102 -6.40 -0.81 1.90
C TYR A 102 -5.94 -0.10 3.17
N PHE A 103 -4.92 -0.68 3.77
CA PHE A 103 -4.11 -0.12 4.83
C PHE A 103 -2.74 0.21 4.25
N LEU A 104 -2.28 1.45 4.40
CA LEU A 104 -0.94 1.90 4.02
C LEU A 104 -0.26 2.51 5.24
N LYS A 105 0.87 1.94 5.65
CA LYS A 105 1.75 2.50 6.68
C LYS A 105 3.09 2.84 6.06
N ILE A 106 3.57 4.05 6.27
CA ILE A 106 4.93 4.50 5.98
C ILE A 106 5.56 4.78 7.35
N SER A 107 6.64 4.07 7.65
CA SER A 107 7.45 4.24 8.87
C SER A 107 8.91 4.45 8.47
N PRO A 108 9.77 4.98 9.34
CA PRO A 108 11.20 5.12 9.03
C PRO A 108 11.87 3.80 8.60
N GLU A 109 11.38 2.67 9.09
CA GLU A 109 11.95 1.34 8.84
C GLU A 109 11.44 0.73 7.53
N ASN A 110 10.14 0.83 7.26
CA ASN A 110 9.51 0.23 6.08
C ASN A 110 8.19 0.88 5.67
N VAL A 111 7.73 0.49 4.49
CA VAL A 111 6.39 0.76 3.97
C VAL A 111 5.60 -0.54 3.88
N VAL A 112 4.37 -0.54 4.37
CA VAL A 112 3.45 -1.68 4.32
C VAL A 112 2.16 -1.27 3.63
N ILE A 113 1.77 -2.00 2.58
CA ILE A 113 0.45 -1.93 1.97
C ILE A 113 -0.22 -3.29 2.18
N ALA A 114 -1.35 -3.31 2.88
CA ALA A 114 -2.15 -4.50 3.11
C ALA A 114 -3.60 -4.29 2.65
N SER A 115 -4.20 -5.31 2.03
CA SER A 115 -5.62 -5.32 1.63
C SER A 115 -6.22 -6.74 1.69
N LEU A 116 -7.51 -6.88 1.44
CA LEU A 116 -8.17 -8.18 1.30
C LEU A 116 -7.84 -8.88 -0.03
N GLY A 117 -7.36 -8.14 -1.04
CA GLY A 117 -7.08 -8.65 -2.36
C GLY A 117 -6.41 -7.64 -3.28
N SER A 118 -6.22 -8.00 -4.55
CA SER A 118 -5.47 -7.21 -5.54
C SER A 118 -6.09 -5.84 -5.82
N ASP A 119 -7.41 -5.70 -5.76
CA ASP A 119 -8.11 -4.41 -5.96
C ASP A 119 -7.72 -3.36 -4.91
N GLY A 120 -7.74 -3.74 -3.62
CA GLY A 120 -7.25 -2.88 -2.55
C GLY A 120 -5.76 -2.57 -2.68
N LEU A 121 -4.92 -3.56 -3.03
CA LEU A 121 -3.49 -3.33 -3.26
C LEU A 121 -3.26 -2.35 -4.40
N PHE A 122 -4.05 -2.42 -5.47
CA PHE A 122 -3.96 -1.48 -6.58
C PHE A 122 -4.13 -0.04 -6.10
N TYR A 123 -5.16 0.22 -5.29
CA TYR A 123 -5.39 1.55 -4.74
C TYR A 123 -4.32 1.99 -3.75
N GLY A 124 -3.85 1.08 -2.88
CA GLY A 124 -2.74 1.37 -1.98
C GLY A 124 -1.44 1.74 -2.71
N VAL A 125 -1.12 1.02 -3.79
CA VAL A 125 0.03 1.32 -4.65
C VAL A 125 -0.13 2.66 -5.37
N GLN A 126 -1.33 2.99 -5.84
CA GLN A 126 -1.58 4.32 -6.42
C GLN A 126 -1.37 5.43 -5.38
N THR A 127 -1.87 5.24 -4.16
CA THR A 127 -1.71 6.23 -3.10
C THR A 127 -0.24 6.39 -2.71
N LEU A 128 0.51 5.30 -2.52
CA LEU A 128 1.95 5.38 -2.26
C LEU A 128 2.67 6.13 -3.38
N ALA A 129 2.39 5.81 -4.64
CA ALA A 129 2.98 6.53 -5.78
C ALA A 129 2.64 8.02 -5.75
N GLN A 130 1.42 8.42 -5.43
CA GLN A 130 1.04 9.84 -5.30
C GLN A 130 1.80 10.54 -4.16
N ILE A 131 1.99 9.88 -3.02
CA ILE A 131 2.76 10.42 -1.89
C ILE A 131 4.23 10.63 -2.31
N VAL A 132 4.84 9.64 -2.95
CA VAL A 132 6.21 9.72 -3.47
C VAL A 132 6.37 10.91 -4.44
N LEU A 133 5.41 11.07 -5.36
CA LEU A 133 5.45 12.11 -6.39
C LEU A 133 5.13 13.52 -5.88
N SER A 134 4.46 13.63 -4.74
CA SER A 134 4.10 14.92 -4.14
C SER A 134 5.04 15.35 -3.02
N ALA A 135 5.98 14.47 -2.61
CA ALA A 135 7.01 14.82 -1.65
C ALA A 135 7.96 15.87 -2.24
N GLY A 136 8.27 16.91 -1.46
CA GLY A 136 9.23 17.96 -1.87
C GLY A 136 10.65 17.44 -2.09
N SER A 137 10.96 16.24 -1.57
CA SER A 137 12.11 15.43 -1.94
C SER A 137 11.59 14.04 -2.34
N PRO A 138 11.74 13.62 -3.60
CA PRO A 138 11.02 12.46 -4.15
C PRO A 138 11.49 11.11 -3.56
N SER A 139 12.60 11.09 -2.83
CA SER A 139 13.11 9.90 -2.12
C SER A 139 12.83 9.90 -0.61
N SER A 140 12.36 11.00 -0.03
CA SER A 140 12.12 11.11 1.42
C SER A 140 10.63 11.21 1.70
N LEU A 141 10.04 10.12 2.18
CA LEU A 141 8.62 10.04 2.51
C LEU A 141 8.38 10.38 3.97
N THR A 142 7.39 11.23 4.23
CA THR A 142 6.92 11.50 5.58
C THR A 142 6.16 10.28 6.11
N PRO A 143 6.48 9.78 7.32
CA PRO A 143 5.76 8.69 7.95
C PRO A 143 4.28 9.02 8.05
N ALA A 144 3.46 8.04 7.69
CA ALA A 144 2.04 8.22 7.51
C ALA A 144 1.29 6.91 7.71
N LEU A 145 0.10 7.01 8.30
CA LEU A 145 -0.90 5.96 8.26
C LEU A 145 -2.06 6.43 7.40
N SER A 146 -2.41 5.64 6.38
CA SER A 146 -3.51 5.91 5.47
C SER A 146 -4.42 4.69 5.37
N GLN A 147 -5.72 4.91 5.54
CA GLN A 147 -6.74 3.87 5.38
C GLN A 147 -7.81 4.34 4.40
N ARG A 148 -8.20 3.42 3.52
CA ARG A 148 -9.33 3.62 2.62
C ARG A 148 -10.31 2.48 2.79
N GLU A 149 -11.58 2.85 2.90
CA GLU A 149 -12.70 1.92 2.77
C GLU A 149 -13.25 1.95 1.34
N ARG A 150 -13.88 0.85 0.93
CA ARG A 150 -14.69 0.80 -0.29
C ARG A 150 -15.75 1.89 -0.23
N GLU A 151 -15.88 2.65 -1.32
CA GLU A 151 -16.96 3.63 -1.46
C GLU A 151 -18.27 2.86 -1.66
N ASN A 152 -19.20 2.97 -0.69
CA ASN A 152 -20.57 2.51 -0.85
C ASN A 152 -21.26 3.39 -1.90
N ARG A 153 -21.05 3.08 -3.17
CA ARG A 153 -21.98 3.54 -4.20
C ARG A 153 -23.28 2.80 -3.95
N GLY A 154 -24.17 3.42 -3.19
CA GLY A 154 -25.56 2.98 -3.09
C GLY A 154 -26.07 2.78 -4.51
N VAL A 155 -26.33 1.53 -4.87
CA VAL A 155 -27.15 1.26 -6.04
C VAL A 155 -28.48 1.90 -5.70
N GLY A 156 -28.83 2.96 -6.42
CA GLY A 156 -30.08 3.67 -6.23
C GLY A 156 -31.20 2.65 -6.15
N GLU A 157 -31.90 2.67 -5.02
CA GLU A 157 -33.20 2.08 -4.82
C GLU A 157 -34.02 2.37 -6.08
N TYR A 158 -34.28 1.34 -6.89
CA TYR A 158 -35.27 1.43 -7.94
C TYR A 158 -36.59 1.69 -7.22
N ALA A 159 -36.99 2.96 -7.15
CA ALA A 159 -38.28 3.34 -6.61
C ALA A 159 -39.33 2.54 -7.38
N GLU A 160 -40.02 1.64 -6.67
CA GLU A 160 -41.22 0.99 -7.16
C GLU A 160 -42.19 2.11 -7.58
N ILE A 161 -42.52 2.16 -8.86
CA ILE A 161 -43.57 3.02 -9.37
C ILE A 161 -44.88 2.36 -8.95
N PRO A 162 -45.68 2.94 -8.03
CA PRO A 162 -46.99 2.38 -7.74
C PRO A 162 -47.88 2.50 -8.98
N ALA A 163 -48.62 1.42 -9.23
CA ALA A 163 -49.56 1.26 -10.34
C ALA A 163 -50.74 2.24 -10.29
#